data_AF-A0A969BU38-F1
#
_entry.id   AF-A0A969BU38-F1
#
_cell.length_a   1.000
_cell.length_b   1.000
_cell.length_c   1.000
_cell.angle_alpha   90.00
_cell.angle_beta   90.00
_cell.angle_gamma   90.00
#
_symmetry.space_group_name_H-M   'P 1'
#
loop_
_entity.id
_entity.type
_entity.pdbx_description
1 polymer ?
#
loop_
_entity_poly.entity_id
_entity_poly.type
_entity_poly.pdbx_seq_one_letter_code
_entity_poly.pdbx_strand_id
1 'polypeptide(L)'
;MIEEFLPQFTKKPRVLYLGDTAKKDLVVDRPRLEALGVDLNQHDRLPDIIVLDEARNWLFLIEAVHSSNPVSPLRHLALERLTAKCKLGKVFVSAFENFKSFAKWAPGISWETEIWVADNPTHT
;
A
#
# COMPACT_ATOMS: atom_id res chain seq x y z
N MET A 1 -8.55 -6.48 -4.80
CA MET A 1 -7.73 -5.26 -4.56
C MET A 1 -7.28 -4.57 -5.85
N ILE A 2 -6.29 -5.05 -6.62
CA ILE A 2 -5.79 -4.32 -7.81
C ILE A 2 -6.90 -3.97 -8.80
N GLU A 3 -7.78 -4.93 -9.09
CA GLU A 3 -8.89 -4.77 -10.06
C GLU A 3 -10.08 -3.96 -9.53
N GLU A 4 -10.18 -3.76 -8.22
CA GLU A 4 -11.35 -3.15 -7.58
C GLU A 4 -11.01 -1.81 -6.94
N PHE A 5 -9.95 -1.75 -6.11
CA PHE A 5 -9.52 -0.55 -5.42
C PHE A 5 -8.94 0.48 -6.39
N LEU A 6 -7.98 0.09 -7.24
CA LEU A 6 -7.26 1.06 -8.06
C LEU A 6 -8.16 1.84 -9.03
N PRO A 7 -9.09 1.22 -9.78
CA PRO A 7 -9.96 1.97 -10.68
C PRO A 7 -10.87 2.98 -9.97
N GLN A 8 -11.14 2.77 -8.68
CA GLN A 8 -12.07 3.61 -7.91
C GLN A 8 -11.34 4.77 -7.23
N PHE A 9 -10.17 4.54 -6.66
CA PHE A 9 -9.48 5.51 -5.82
C PHE A 9 -8.28 6.18 -6.49
N THR A 10 -7.91 5.74 -7.70
CA THR A 10 -6.83 6.36 -8.49
C THR A 10 -7.33 6.79 -9.87
N LYS A 11 -6.63 7.72 -10.52
CA LYS A 11 -7.00 8.23 -11.86
C LYS A 11 -6.13 7.64 -12.98
N LYS A 12 -4.84 7.48 -12.75
CA LYS A 12 -3.92 6.82 -13.70
C LYS A 12 -2.95 5.91 -12.95
N PRO A 13 -3.41 4.75 -12.44
CA PRO A 13 -2.58 3.87 -11.63
C PRO A 13 -1.49 3.20 -12.46
N ARG A 14 -0.29 3.11 -11.86
CA ARG A 14 0.79 2.24 -12.29
C ARG A 14 1.29 1.45 -11.08
N VAL A 15 1.12 0.13 -11.12
CA VAL A 15 1.69 -0.77 -10.11
C VAL A 15 3.21 -0.81 -10.30
N LEU A 16 3.95 -0.37 -9.27
CA LEU A 16 5.41 -0.31 -9.28
C LEU A 16 6.03 -1.48 -8.51
N TYR A 17 5.33 -1.97 -7.49
CA TYR A 17 5.75 -3.11 -6.68
C TYR A 17 4.54 -3.98 -6.35
N LEU A 18 4.69 -5.29 -6.44
CA LEU A 18 3.76 -6.29 -5.93
C LEU A 18 4.56 -7.41 -5.26
N GLY A 19 4.48 -7.50 -3.94
CA GLY A 19 5.12 -8.52 -3.12
C GLY A 19 4.20 -9.71 -2.90
N ASP A 20 4.39 -10.77 -3.67
CA ASP A 20 3.84 -12.09 -3.35
C ASP A 20 4.95 -13.15 -3.48
N THR A 21 5.02 -14.03 -2.50
CA THR A 21 6.01 -15.11 -2.35
C THR A 21 5.51 -16.45 -2.90
N ALA A 22 4.24 -16.53 -3.34
CA ALA A 22 3.64 -17.78 -3.83
C ALA A 22 3.55 -17.90 -5.37
N LYS A 23 3.68 -16.81 -6.14
CA LYS A 23 3.56 -16.85 -7.61
C LYS A 23 4.65 -16.08 -8.35
N LYS A 24 4.99 -16.62 -9.53
CA LYS A 24 6.18 -16.38 -10.36
C LYS A 24 6.31 -15.01 -11.03
N ASP A 25 5.41 -14.06 -10.77
CA ASP A 25 5.43 -12.75 -11.43
C ASP A 25 5.47 -11.61 -10.40
N LEU A 26 6.66 -11.44 -9.81
CA LEU A 26 6.99 -10.30 -8.97
C LEU A 26 7.11 -9.04 -9.86
N VAL A 27 6.20 -8.08 -9.70
CA VAL A 27 6.34 -6.76 -10.36
C VAL A 27 7.28 -5.91 -9.51
N VAL A 28 8.40 -5.47 -10.07
CA VAL A 28 9.31 -4.49 -9.44
C VAL A 28 9.86 -3.52 -10.49
N ASP A 29 9.30 -2.32 -10.58
CA ASP A 29 9.84 -1.21 -11.37
C ASP A 29 10.91 -0.47 -10.55
N ARG A 30 12.08 -1.13 -10.37
CA ARG A 30 13.23 -0.63 -9.61
C ARG A 30 13.62 0.81 -10.01
N PRO A 31 13.86 1.10 -11.30
CA PRO A 31 14.28 2.44 -11.71
C PRO A 31 13.26 3.52 -11.32
N ARG A 32 11.97 3.24 -11.46
CA ARG A 32 10.92 4.20 -11.10
C ARG A 32 10.82 4.38 -9.59
N LEU A 33 10.87 3.30 -8.81
CA LEU A 33 10.83 3.36 -7.34
C LEU A 33 12.02 4.15 -6.77
N GLU A 34 13.22 3.92 -7.28
CA GLU A 34 14.43 4.66 -6.87
C GLU A 34 14.33 6.14 -7.26
N ALA A 35 13.85 6.44 -8.47
CA ALA A 35 13.63 7.81 -8.92
C ALA A 35 12.58 8.56 -8.08
N LEU A 36 11.61 7.83 -7.52
CA LEU A 36 10.63 8.36 -6.58
C LEU A 36 11.14 8.46 -5.13
N GLY A 37 12.37 8.03 -4.86
CA GLY A 37 12.99 8.10 -3.54
C GLY A 37 12.56 7.00 -2.58
N VAL A 38 12.09 5.85 -3.08
CA VAL A 38 11.80 4.65 -2.29
C VAL A 38 13.11 3.88 -2.05
N ASP A 39 13.43 3.58 -0.79
CA ASP A 39 14.65 2.85 -0.44
C ASP A 39 14.48 1.33 -0.57
N LEU A 40 14.86 0.80 -1.73
CA LEU A 40 14.72 -0.62 -2.03
C LEU A 40 15.72 -1.53 -1.30
N ASN A 41 16.71 -0.99 -0.58
CA ASN A 41 17.65 -1.82 0.19
C ASN A 41 16.99 -2.40 1.46
N GLN A 42 15.85 -1.85 1.88
CA GLN A 42 15.08 -2.31 3.02
C GLN A 42 13.99 -3.31 2.57
N HIS A 43 14.41 -4.40 1.94
CA HIS A 43 13.50 -5.39 1.34
C HIS A 43 12.43 -5.92 2.32
N ASP A 44 12.80 -6.18 3.57
CA ASP A 44 11.87 -6.66 4.61
C ASP A 44 10.84 -5.60 5.07
N ARG A 45 10.92 -4.37 4.55
CA ARG A 45 10.06 -3.25 4.93
C ARG A 45 9.21 -2.72 3.78
N LEU A 46 9.29 -3.31 2.59
CA LEU A 46 8.37 -2.96 1.49
C LEU A 46 6.94 -3.35 1.87
N PRO A 47 5.91 -2.56 1.51
CA PRO A 47 4.51 -2.97 1.65
C PRO A 47 4.17 -4.02 0.59
N ASP A 48 3.04 -4.72 0.74
CA ASP A 48 2.59 -5.71 -0.24
C ASP A 48 2.42 -5.12 -1.65
N ILE A 49 1.94 -3.86 -1.77
CA ILE A 49 1.77 -3.19 -3.06
C ILE A 49 2.23 -1.72 -2.99
N ILE A 50 2.92 -1.27 -4.03
CA ILE A 50 3.20 0.15 -4.28
C ILE A 50 2.59 0.57 -5.61
N VAL A 51 1.75 1.60 -5.59
CA VAL A 51 1.11 2.14 -6.79
C VAL A 51 1.33 3.64 -6.92
N LEU A 52 1.70 4.08 -8.10
CA LEU A 52 1.77 5.50 -8.46
C LEU A 52 0.47 5.90 -9.16
N ASP A 53 -0.23 6.91 -8.66
CA ASP A 53 -1.23 7.63 -9.44
C ASP A 53 -0.54 8.79 -10.17
N GLU A 54 -0.18 8.56 -11.43
CA GLU A 54 0.56 9.52 -12.25
C GLU A 54 -0.21 10.82 -12.48
N ALA A 55 -1.55 10.78 -12.43
CA ALA A 55 -2.37 11.95 -12.70
C ALA A 55 -2.52 12.86 -11.47
N ARG A 56 -2.43 12.29 -10.26
CA ARG A 56 -2.59 13.03 -8.99
C ARG A 56 -1.28 13.24 -8.24
N ASN A 57 -0.18 12.64 -8.68
CA ASN A 57 1.11 12.66 -7.98
C ASN A 57 1.00 12.09 -6.56
N TRP A 58 0.31 10.96 -6.42
CA TRP A 58 0.20 10.20 -5.17
C TRP A 58 0.89 8.84 -5.26
N LEU A 59 1.54 8.45 -4.18
CA LEU A 59 2.12 7.14 -3.98
C LEU A 59 1.29 6.38 -2.93
N PHE A 60 0.60 5.35 -3.39
CA PHE A 60 -0.16 4.45 -2.53
C PHE A 60 0.76 3.32 -2.04
N LEU A 61 0.78 3.12 -0.73
CA LEU A 61 1.54 2.11 0.00
C LEU A 61 0.51 1.21 0.70
N ILE A 62 0.30 0.01 0.17
CA ILE A 62 -0.87 -0.82 0.52
C ILE A 62 -0.42 -2.13 1.16
N GLU A 63 -1.01 -2.45 2.32
CA GLU A 63 -0.88 -3.74 3.00
C GLU A 63 -2.15 -4.58 2.76
N ALA A 64 -1.99 -5.79 2.23
CA ALA A 64 -3.05 -6.78 2.07
C ALA A 64 -3.14 -7.63 3.34
N VAL A 65 -4.06 -7.28 4.23
CA VAL A 65 -4.12 -7.83 5.59
C VAL A 65 -4.79 -9.20 5.59
N HIS A 66 -3.98 -10.24 5.38
CA HIS A 66 -4.38 -11.65 5.55
C HIS A 66 -3.75 -12.26 6.80
N SER A 67 -2.41 -12.38 6.80
CA SER A 67 -1.59 -12.86 7.93
C SER A 67 -0.58 -11.81 8.42
N SER A 68 -0.30 -10.81 7.60
CA SER A 68 0.47 -9.61 7.94
C SER A 68 -0.32 -8.67 8.84
N ASN A 69 0.39 -7.79 9.56
CA ASN A 69 -0.25 -6.73 10.35
C ASN A 69 -0.71 -5.59 9.41
N PRO A 70 -1.79 -4.87 9.74
CA PRO A 70 -2.19 -3.66 9.02
C PRO A 70 -1.12 -2.56 9.14
N VAL A 71 -1.38 -1.39 8.55
CA VAL A 71 -0.61 -0.17 8.78
C VAL A 71 -0.83 0.33 10.22
N SER A 72 -0.19 -0.34 11.17
CA SER A 72 -0.07 0.07 12.56
C SER A 72 0.86 1.30 12.72
N PRO A 73 0.89 1.99 13.87
CA PRO A 73 1.76 3.16 14.06
C PRO A 73 3.25 2.88 13.78
N LEU A 74 3.76 1.71 14.21
CA LEU A 74 5.15 1.31 13.92
C LEU A 74 5.35 1.03 12.44
N ARG A 75 4.36 0.41 11.78
CA ARG A 75 4.43 0.12 10.35
C ARG A 75 4.36 1.40 9.51
N HIS A 76 3.47 2.33 9.87
CA HIS A 76 3.37 3.65 9.29
C HIS A 76 4.72 4.39 9.35
N LEU A 77 5.36 4.44 10.52
CA LEU A 77 6.68 5.04 10.66
C LEU A 77 7.75 4.36 9.79
N ALA A 78 7.69 3.04 9.63
CA ALA A 78 8.60 2.30 8.77
C ALA A 78 8.39 2.66 7.28
N LEU A 79 7.13 2.77 6.83
CA LEU A 79 6.80 3.16 5.46
C LEU A 79 7.13 4.65 5.19
N GLU A 80 6.93 5.51 6.17
CA GLU A 80 7.39 6.90 6.15
C GLU A 80 8.91 7.01 5.96
N ARG A 81 9.69 6.22 6.71
CA ARG A 81 11.15 6.16 6.56
C ARG A 81 11.58 5.58 5.22
N LEU A 82 10.92 4.52 4.76
CA LEU A 82 11.15 3.89 3.46
C LEU A 82 10.99 4.90 2.31
N THR A 83 10.08 5.85 2.47
CA THR A 83 9.70 6.85 1.46
C THR A 83 10.11 8.27 1.86
N ALA A 84 11.07 8.43 2.77
CA ALA A 84 11.43 9.75 3.31
C ALA A 84 11.99 10.73 2.27
N LYS A 85 12.54 10.20 1.16
CA LYS A 85 13.03 11.01 0.02
C LYS A 85 11.96 11.24 -1.06
N CYS A 86 10.79 10.63 -0.91
CA CYS A 86 9.68 10.80 -1.83
C CYS A 86 9.02 12.18 -1.63
N LYS A 87 8.76 12.87 -2.75
CA LYS A 87 8.14 14.20 -2.75
C LYS A 87 6.64 14.17 -3.10
N LEU A 88 6.12 13.00 -3.46
CA LEU A 88 4.71 12.80 -3.78
C LEU A 88 3.86 12.82 -2.50
N GLY A 89 2.56 13.08 -2.65
CA GLY A 89 1.62 12.75 -1.57
C GLY A 89 1.66 11.24 -1.31
N LYS A 90 1.59 10.82 -0.05
CA LYS A 90 1.60 9.41 0.33
C LYS A 90 0.24 9.02 0.87
N VAL A 91 -0.25 7.87 0.45
CA VAL A 91 -1.50 7.30 0.96
C VAL A 91 -1.18 5.91 1.47
N PHE A 92 -1.43 5.68 2.76
CA PHE A 92 -1.18 4.40 3.40
C PHE A 92 -2.50 3.66 3.55
N VAL A 93 -2.58 2.43 3.04
CA VAL A 93 -3.85 1.70 2.99
C VAL A 93 -3.70 0.35 3.67
N SER A 94 -4.59 0.06 4.62
CA SER A 94 -4.80 -1.29 5.13
C SER A 94 -6.00 -1.91 4.42
N ALA A 95 -5.76 -2.90 3.57
CA ALA A 95 -6.80 -3.54 2.79
C ALA A 95 -7.20 -4.89 3.40
N PHE A 96 -8.48 -5.06 3.66
CA PHE A 96 -9.07 -6.24 4.29
C PHE A 96 -10.03 -6.93 3.33
N GLU A 97 -10.15 -8.25 3.42
CA GLU A 97 -11.16 -8.99 2.66
C GLU A 97 -12.58 -8.61 3.10
N ASN A 98 -12.82 -8.48 4.41
CA ASN A 98 -14.15 -8.28 4.98
C ASN A 98 -14.14 -7.46 6.28
N PHE A 99 -15.32 -6.99 6.69
CA PHE A 99 -15.46 -6.18 7.90
C PHE A 99 -15.07 -6.94 9.18
N LYS A 100 -15.24 -8.27 9.20
CA LYS A 100 -14.87 -9.10 10.35
C LYS A 100 -13.35 -9.14 10.55
N SER A 101 -12.57 -9.25 9.47
CA SER A 101 -11.12 -9.18 9.57
C SER A 101 -10.66 -7.78 9.95
N PHE A 102 -11.25 -6.72 9.38
CA PHE A 102 -10.99 -5.34 9.80
C PHE A 102 -11.25 -5.11 11.29
N ALA A 103 -12.42 -5.49 11.80
CA ALA A 103 -12.82 -5.23 13.19
C ALA A 103 -11.85 -5.85 14.22
N LYS A 104 -11.23 -7.00 13.89
CA LYS A 104 -10.20 -7.63 14.72
C LYS A 104 -8.96 -6.74 14.90
N TRP A 105 -8.61 -5.98 13.87
CA TRP A 105 -7.38 -5.19 13.80
C TRP A 105 -7.58 -3.70 14.07
N ALA A 106 -8.81 -3.20 13.96
CA ALA A 106 -9.17 -1.79 14.08
C ALA A 106 -8.49 -1.04 15.25
N PRO A 107 -8.38 -1.60 16.48
CA PRO A 107 -7.73 -0.89 17.59
C PRO A 107 -6.24 -0.60 17.41
N GLY A 108 -5.57 -1.32 16.49
CA GLY A 108 -4.13 -1.22 16.26
C GLY A 108 -3.72 -0.49 14.98
N ILE A 109 -4.68 0.04 14.22
CA ILE A 109 -4.42 0.76 12.96
C ILE A 109 -3.98 2.19 13.29
N SER A 110 -3.00 2.70 12.54
CA SER A 110 -2.52 4.08 12.70
C SER A 110 -3.59 5.08 12.28
N TRP A 111 -3.68 6.18 13.02
CA TRP A 111 -4.36 7.39 12.53
C TRP A 111 -3.76 7.86 11.21
N GLU A 112 -4.51 8.67 10.46
CA GLU A 112 -4.09 9.25 9.17
C GLU A 112 -3.72 8.19 8.12
N THR A 113 -4.36 7.02 8.21
CA THR A 113 -4.27 5.96 7.19
C THR A 113 -5.66 5.58 6.73
N GLU A 114 -5.74 5.08 5.50
CA GLU A 114 -6.99 4.65 4.89
C GLU A 114 -7.22 3.16 5.14
N ILE A 115 -8.50 2.79 5.26
CA ILE A 115 -8.93 1.40 5.36
C ILE A 115 -9.71 1.09 4.09
N TRP A 116 -9.48 -0.06 3.49
CA TRP A 116 -10.33 -0.54 2.39
C TRP A 116 -10.80 -1.94 2.69
N VAL A 117 -12.09 -2.22 2.43
CA VAL A 117 -12.70 -3.52 2.67
C VAL A 117 -13.29 -4.04 1.38
N ALA A 118 -12.83 -5.22 0.91
CA ALA A 118 -13.24 -5.76 -0.38
C ALA A 118 -14.75 -6.04 -0.46
N ASP A 119 -15.40 -6.44 0.64
CA ASP A 119 -16.87 -6.58 0.71
C ASP A 119 -17.63 -5.27 0.41
N ASN A 120 -17.00 -4.10 0.61
CA ASN A 120 -17.60 -2.79 0.36
C ASN A 120 -16.65 -1.93 -0.47
N PRO A 121 -16.39 -2.32 -1.73
CA PRO A 121 -15.21 -1.91 -2.47
C PRO A 121 -15.24 -0.45 -2.90
N THR A 122 -16.39 0.23 -2.79
CA THR A 122 -16.62 1.63 -3.16
C THR A 122 -16.39 2.63 -2.04
N HIS A 123 -16.01 2.16 -0.85
CA HIS A 123 -15.80 2.98 0.33
C HIS A 123 -14.39 2.78 0.90
N THR A 124 -13.87 3.85 1.49
CA THR A 124 -12.59 3.91 2.22
C THR A 124 -12.79 4.74 3.48
#